data_AF-A0A8T6LAX2-F1
#
_entry.id   AF-A0A8T6LAX2-F1
#
_cell.length_a   1.000
_cell.length_b   1.000
_cell.length_c   1.000
_cell.angle_alpha   90.00
_cell.angle_beta   90.00
_cell.angle_gamma   90.00
#
_symmetry.space_group_name_H-M   'P 1'
#
loop_
_entity.id
_entity.type
_entity.pdbx_description
1 polymer ?
#
loop_
_entity_poly.entity_id
_entity_poly.type
_entity_poly.pdbx_seq_one_letter_code
_entity_poly.pdbx_strand_id
1 'polypeptide(L)' 'MRRWCFPLVVVIGALGCEAPPPPAPYERVTGIAEFMAWLLEPAADAIWDSAGQIITEGGVEDLAPTTEAGWDEVRN' A
#
# COMPACT_ATOMS: atom_id res chain seq x y z
N MET A 1 33.80 21.17 -43.91
CA MET A 1 33.18 20.31 -42.89
C MET A 1 32.91 21.16 -41.65
N ARG A 2 31.86 20.89 -40.86
CA ARG A 2 31.46 21.63 -39.64
C ARG A 2 30.52 22.83 -39.86
N ARG A 3 29.40 22.58 -40.54
CA ARG A 3 28.23 23.45 -40.51
C ARG A 3 27.22 22.85 -39.52
N TRP A 4 26.73 23.67 -38.59
CA TRP A 4 25.32 23.66 -38.20
C TRP A 4 24.78 22.45 -37.40
N CYS A 5 25.14 22.31 -36.11
CA CYS A 5 24.41 21.43 -35.17
C CYS A 5 24.21 22.00 -33.75
N PHE A 6 24.68 23.22 -33.45
CA PHE A 6 24.74 23.70 -32.06
C PHE A 6 23.52 24.45 -31.48
N PRO A 7 22.54 25.02 -32.23
CA PRO A 7 21.43 25.71 -31.57
C PRO A 7 20.19 24.83 -31.34
N LEU A 8 20.10 23.63 -31.96
CA LEU A 8 18.88 22.82 -31.94
C LEU A 8 18.72 21.99 -30.64
N VAL A 9 19.81 21.72 -29.91
CA VAL A 9 19.80 20.84 -28.73
C VAL A 9 19.26 21.55 -27.48
N VAL A 10 19.38 22.88 -27.40
CA VAL A 10 18.98 23.65 -26.20
C VAL A 10 17.46 23.85 -26.09
N VAL A 11 16.72 23.84 -27.22
CA VAL A 11 15.27 24.10 -27.23
C VAL A 11 14.44 22.87 -26.81
N ILE A 12 15.00 21.66 -26.86
CA ILE A 12 14.27 20.42 -26.54
C ILE A 12 14.16 20.15 -25.03
N GLY A 13 15.01 20.78 -24.20
CA GLY A 13 15.02 20.55 -22.74
C GLY A 13 13.85 21.16 -21.95
N ALA A 14 13.06 22.04 -22.56
CA ALA A 14 12.03 22.82 -21.85
C ALA A 14 10.59 22.25 -21.96
N LEU A 15 10.39 21.14 -22.69
CA LEU A 15 9.06 20.53 -22.89
C LEU A 15 8.66 19.49 -21.81
N GLY A 16 9.50 19.27 -20.80
CA GLY A 16 9.27 18.27 -19.75
C GLY A 16 8.46 18.76 -18.54
N CYS A 17 7.59 19.76 -18.69
CA CYS A 17 6.71 20.18 -17.59
C CYS A 17 5.50 19.23 -17.54
N GLU A 18 5.67 18.08 -16.90
CA GLU A 18 4.53 17.21 -16.55
C GLU A 18 3.67 17.94 -15.50
N ALA A 19 2.39 18.12 -15.82
CA ALA A 19 1.45 18.69 -14.87
C ALA A 19 1.34 17.75 -13.66
N PRO A 20 1.32 18.28 -12.41
CA PRO A 20 1.16 17.44 -11.25
C PRO A 20 -0.15 16.65 -11.37
N PRO A 21 -0.18 15.39 -10.89
CA PRO A 21 -1.38 14.58 -10.93
C PRO A 21 -2.53 15.31 -10.22
N PRO A 22 -3.77 15.14 -10.70
CA PRO A 22 -4.92 15.76 -10.05
C PRO A 22 -4.97 15.31 -8.58
N PRO A 23 -5.38 16.20 -7.65
CA PRO A 23 -5.49 15.85 -6.25
C PRO A 23 -6.48 14.70 -6.08
N ALA A 24 -6.22 13.86 -5.07
CA ALA A 24 -7.12 12.77 -4.74
C ALA A 24 -8.54 13.31 -4.41
N PRO A 25 -9.62 12.56 -4.71
CA PRO A 25 -11.00 12.98 -4.44
C PRO A 25 -11.38 12.87 -2.96
N TYR A 26 -10.43 13.07 -2.06
CA TYR A 26 -10.60 13.05 -0.62
C TYR A 26 -9.56 13.97 0.04
N GLU A 27 -9.94 14.57 1.15
CA GLU A 27 -9.02 15.33 2.00
C GLU A 27 -8.37 14.37 2.99
N ARG A 28 -7.04 14.42 3.10
CA ARG A 28 -6.32 13.67 4.13
C ARG A 28 -6.42 14.42 5.44
N VAL A 29 -7.09 13.81 6.40
CA VAL A 29 -7.26 14.35 7.77
C VAL A 29 -6.07 14.04 8.67
N THR A 30 -5.24 13.05 8.33
CA THR A 30 -4.04 12.66 9.08
C THR A 30 -2.85 12.36 8.16
N GLY A 31 -1.65 12.32 8.73
CA GLY A 31 -0.47 11.75 8.07
C GLY A 31 -0.56 10.23 7.97
N ILE A 32 0.28 9.64 7.10
CA ILE A 32 0.28 8.20 6.87
C ILE A 32 0.67 7.44 8.14
N ALA A 33 1.66 7.92 8.89
CA ALA A 33 2.10 7.26 10.12
C ALA A 33 0.99 7.23 11.18
N GLU A 34 0.28 8.35 11.36
CA GLU A 34 -0.85 8.44 12.28
C GLU A 34 -2.03 7.59 11.81
N PHE A 35 -2.32 7.59 10.50
CA PHE A 35 -3.35 6.71 9.91
C PHE A 35 -3.05 5.24 10.20
N MET A 36 -1.80 4.81 9.97
CA MET A 36 -1.37 3.44 10.27
C MET A 36 -1.57 3.14 11.75
N ALA A 37 -1.05 3.98 12.65
CA ALA A 37 -1.08 3.70 14.07
C ALA A 37 -2.50 3.74 14.69
N TRP A 38 -3.42 4.56 14.17
CA TRP A 38 -4.70 4.84 14.83
C TRP A 38 -5.88 4.11 14.19
N LEU A 39 -5.79 3.78 12.89
CA LEU A 39 -6.87 3.13 12.17
C LEU A 39 -6.46 1.80 11.57
N LEU A 40 -5.31 1.74 10.88
CA LEU A 40 -4.96 0.53 10.15
C LEU A 40 -4.43 -0.58 11.06
N GLU A 41 -3.53 -0.26 12.00
CA GLU A 41 -2.93 -1.24 12.91
C GLU A 41 -4.00 -1.97 13.75
N PRO A 42 -4.96 -1.29 14.41
CA PRO A 42 -5.98 -2.01 15.18
C PRO A 42 -6.87 -2.92 14.33
N ALA A 43 -7.11 -2.56 13.06
CA ALA A 43 -7.85 -3.41 12.13
C ALA A 43 -7.00 -4.58 11.62
N ALA A 44 -5.69 -4.36 11.47
CA ALA A 44 -4.74 -5.40 11.12
C ALA A 44 -4.59 -6.42 12.25
N ASP A 45 -4.46 -5.99 13.51
CA ASP A 45 -4.33 -6.87 14.67
C ASP A 45 -5.40 -7.98 14.65
N ALA A 46 -6.66 -7.64 14.38
CA ALA A 46 -7.74 -8.61 14.28
C ALA A 46 -7.49 -9.72 13.24
N ILE A 47 -6.99 -9.36 12.05
CA ILE A 47 -6.68 -10.34 11.00
C ILE A 47 -5.42 -11.15 11.34
N TRP A 48 -4.38 -10.50 11.87
CA TRP A 48 -3.10 -11.16 12.13
C TRP A 48 -3.20 -12.13 13.32
N ASP A 49 -3.98 -11.77 14.33
CA ASP A 49 -4.24 -12.63 15.50
C ASP A 49 -5.16 -13.81 15.18
N SER A 50 -5.91 -13.74 14.08
CA SER A 50 -6.82 -14.82 13.65
C SER A 50 -6.12 -16.00 12.98
N ALA A 51 -4.85 -15.87 12.61
CA ALA A 51 -4.11 -16.86 11.85
C ALA A 51 -2.86 -17.32 12.60
N GLY A 52 -2.44 -18.56 12.35
CA GLY A 52 -1.26 -19.12 13.00
C GLY A 52 -1.23 -20.63 12.91
N GLN A 53 -0.18 -21.24 13.46
CA GLN A 53 -0.04 -22.69 13.51
C GLN A 53 0.42 -23.16 14.88
N ILE A 54 -0.11 -24.29 15.33
CA ILE A 54 0.30 -24.97 16.55
C ILE A 54 0.95 -26.30 16.18
N ILE A 55 2.18 -26.54 16.66
CA ILE A 55 2.88 -27.81 16.48
C ILE A 55 2.56 -28.72 17.67
N THR A 56 1.93 -29.86 17.39
CA THR A 56 1.54 -30.88 18.37
C THR A 56 2.27 -32.21 18.07
N GLU A 57 2.19 -33.18 18.99
CA GLU A 57 2.69 -34.54 18.73
C GLU A 57 2.04 -35.20 17.50
N GLY A 58 0.80 -34.82 17.19
CA GLY A 58 0.04 -35.32 16.04
C GLY A 58 0.35 -34.60 14.72
N GLY A 59 1.15 -33.53 14.73
CA GLY A 59 1.44 -32.70 13.56
C GLY A 59 1.10 -31.22 13.76
N VAL A 60 0.95 -30.50 12.65
CA VAL A 60 0.69 -29.04 12.64
C VAL A 60 -0.81 -28.78 12.49
N GLU A 61 -1.37 -28.00 13.40
CA GLU A 61 -2.72 -27.46 13.32
C GLU A 61 -2.68 -26.03 12.78
N ASP A 62 -3.47 -25.73 11.75
CA ASP A 62 -3.63 -24.39 11.18
C ASP A 62 -4.88 -23.72 11.78
N LEU A 63 -4.69 -22.51 12.32
CA LEU A 63 -5.74 -21.75 13.01
C LEU A 63 -6.48 -20.79 12.09
N ALA A 64 -6.02 -20.60 10.85
CA ALA A 64 -6.63 -19.65 9.94
C ALA A 64 -8.12 -19.98 9.68
N PRO A 65 -9.01 -18.97 9.64
CA PRO A 65 -10.42 -19.20 9.35
C PRO A 65 -10.61 -19.75 7.92
N THR A 66 -11.36 -20.83 7.80
CA THR A 66 -11.65 -21.48 6.51
C THR A 66 -13.13 -21.43 6.13
N THR A 67 -13.95 -20.82 6.98
CA THR A 67 -15.41 -20.69 6.80
C THR A 67 -15.84 -19.24 6.92
N GLU A 68 -16.96 -18.91 6.30
CA GLU A 68 -17.53 -17.55 6.34
C GLU A 68 -17.84 -17.12 7.79
N ALA A 69 -18.45 -18.01 8.58
CA ALA A 69 -18.69 -17.75 10.01
C ALA A 69 -17.40 -17.49 10.80
N GLY A 70 -16.31 -18.19 10.47
CA GLY A 70 -15.00 -17.93 11.09
C GLY A 70 -14.42 -16.56 10.69
N TRP A 71 -14.63 -16.13 9.45
CA TRP A 71 -14.23 -14.78 9.00
C TRP A 71 -15.11 -13.67 9.56
N ASP A 72 -16.38 -13.94 9.85
CA ASP A 72 -17.28 -12.98 10.51
C ASP A 72 -16.80 -12.65 11.93
N GLU A 73 -16.26 -13.63 12.67
CA GLU A 73 -15.69 -13.42 14.00
C GLU A 73 -14.43 -12.54 14.00
N VAL A 74 -13.70 -12.48 12.88
CA VAL A 74 -12.50 -11.64 12.71
C VAL A 74 -12.86 -10.15 12.47
N ARG A 75 -14.08 -9.83 12.00
CA ARG A 75 -14.39 -8.50 11.48
C ARG A 75 -14.70 -7.40 12.51
N ASN A 76 -14.70 -7.69 13.81
CA ASN A 76 -15.03 -6.79 14.93
C ASN A 76 -16.42 -6.11 14.87
#